data_AF-A0A8K0WV05-F1
#
_entry.id   AF-A0A8K0WV05-F1
#
_cell.length_a   1.000
_cell.length_b   1.000
_cell.length_c   1.000
_cell.angle_alpha   90.00
_cell.angle_beta   90.00
_cell.angle_gamma   90.00
#
_symmetry.space_group_name_H-M   'P 1'
#
loop_
_entity.id
_entity.type
_entity.pdbx_description
1 polymer ?
#
loop_
_entity_poly.entity_id
_entity_poly.type
_entity_poly.pdbx_seq_one_letter_code
_entity_poly.pdbx_strand_id
1 'polypeptide(L)'
;MFRRLLTTMAESASKRLKTTPGSPLIGTHNGHFHADEALAVHMLRMLPAYRESGLVRTRDPALLGTCHTVVDVGGEYDAARHRYDHHQRGFDTTFPGRPTKLSSAGLVFLHFGRAILAQRLAQPEDSPDVQLLHDKLYQSFVEALDAHDNGISVYDPKAVAAAGIDKRFSEGGFTLGAVVGRLNPNWNDPRPEDPEEAQKLEDDRFLTASRRIGEEFEREVDYLAGAWLPARTIVKAAFDKRTQYDPEGRILVFDGQSVPWKDHLYALEDGKPSVLYVLYPESTKPDSKWRVQCVPESEGSFVSRKPLPEPWRGYRDEELDGIASIPGCVFVHAAGFIGGNKTFEGAKEMALKALAA
;
A
#
# COMPACT_ATOMS: atom_id res chain seq x y z
N MET A 1 39.98 -60.58 -12.22
CA MET A 1 40.08 -61.28 -10.92
C MET A 1 39.98 -60.26 -9.81
N PHE A 2 38.98 -60.42 -8.92
CA PHE A 2 38.85 -59.82 -7.57
C PHE A 2 38.73 -58.27 -7.48
N ARG A 3 37.80 -57.66 -6.74
CA ARG A 3 36.69 -58.14 -5.90
C ARG A 3 35.75 -56.94 -5.68
N ARG A 4 34.43 -57.15 -5.83
CA ARG A 4 33.38 -56.23 -5.36
C ARG A 4 33.45 -56.11 -3.84
N LEU A 5 33.26 -54.90 -3.31
CA LEU A 5 32.77 -54.69 -1.95
C LEU A 5 31.52 -53.80 -2.02
N LEU A 6 30.39 -54.47 -1.85
CA LEU A 6 29.12 -53.90 -1.40
C LEU A 6 29.36 -53.31 -0.02
N THR A 7 29.00 -52.04 0.17
CA THR A 7 28.73 -51.52 1.51
C THR A 7 27.33 -50.94 1.51
N THR A 8 26.58 -51.42 2.49
CA THR A 8 25.15 -51.31 2.76
C THR A 8 24.65 -49.87 2.91
N MET A 9 23.46 -49.62 2.36
CA MET A 9 22.62 -48.50 2.76
C MET A 9 22.23 -48.64 4.24
N ALA A 10 22.40 -47.56 5.00
CA ALA A 10 21.73 -47.37 6.28
C ALA A 10 21.35 -45.88 6.42
N GLU A 11 20.04 -45.67 6.54
CA GLU A 11 19.35 -44.57 7.21
C GLU A 11 19.71 -43.12 6.81
N SER A 12 18.95 -42.61 5.83
CA SER A 12 18.71 -41.18 5.66
C SER A 12 17.75 -40.68 6.75
N ALA A 13 18.28 -40.40 7.94
CA ALA A 13 17.60 -39.56 8.91
C ALA A 13 17.53 -38.12 8.35
N SER A 14 16.30 -37.63 8.22
CA SER A 14 15.95 -36.30 7.70
C SER A 14 16.71 -35.21 8.48
N LYS A 15 17.74 -34.63 7.84
CA LYS A 15 18.47 -33.48 8.41
C LYS A 15 17.57 -32.26 8.33
N ARG A 16 17.10 -31.81 9.50
CA ARG A 16 16.58 -30.46 9.73
C ARG A 16 17.41 -29.43 8.95
N LEU A 17 16.71 -28.55 8.24
CA LEU A 17 17.30 -27.37 7.59
C LEU A 17 18.07 -26.60 8.66
N LYS A 18 19.41 -26.65 8.60
CA LYS A 18 20.26 -25.81 9.43
C LYS A 18 20.10 -24.38 8.91
N THR A 19 19.46 -23.54 9.72
CA THR A 19 19.59 -22.08 9.63
C THR A 19 21.07 -21.73 9.58
N THR A 20 21.44 -20.81 8.70
CA THR A 20 22.82 -20.31 8.61
C THR A 20 23.25 -19.81 10.00
N PRO A 21 24.45 -20.17 10.51
CA PRO A 21 24.90 -19.66 11.80
C PRO A 21 24.97 -18.12 11.74
N GLY A 22 24.06 -17.43 12.44
CA GLY A 22 24.12 -15.98 12.64
C GLY A 22 22.85 -15.16 12.34
N SER A 23 21.84 -15.68 11.66
CA SER A 23 20.59 -14.91 11.43
C SER A 23 19.64 -15.00 12.62
N PRO A 24 19.02 -13.89 13.07
CA PRO A 24 18.06 -13.89 14.18
C PRO A 24 16.90 -14.87 13.97
N LEU A 25 16.58 -15.69 14.96
CA LEU A 25 15.39 -16.55 14.90
C LEU A 25 14.13 -15.74 15.19
N ILE A 26 13.10 -15.85 14.33
CA ILE A 26 11.82 -15.17 14.51
C ILE A 26 10.80 -16.14 15.11
N GLY A 27 10.08 -15.71 16.15
CA GLY A 27 8.97 -16.43 16.77
C GLY A 27 7.62 -15.74 16.49
N THR A 28 6.57 -16.50 16.22
CA THR A 28 5.18 -16.03 16.17
C THR A 28 4.21 -17.15 16.53
N HIS A 29 2.90 -16.91 16.53
CA HIS A 29 1.93 -17.94 16.85
C HIS A 29 1.69 -18.94 15.69
N ASN A 30 1.28 -20.16 16.03
CA ASN A 30 0.74 -21.14 15.09
C ASN A 30 -0.80 -21.06 15.00
N GLY A 31 -1.43 -21.89 14.18
CA GLY A 31 -2.88 -21.88 13.95
C GLY A 31 -3.28 -20.88 12.87
N HIS A 32 -4.42 -20.20 13.07
CA HIS A 32 -5.00 -19.25 12.11
C HIS A 32 -4.00 -18.17 11.72
N PHE A 33 -3.96 -17.79 10.44
CA PHE A 33 -3.05 -16.78 9.90
C PHE A 33 -3.77 -15.43 9.89
N HIS A 34 -3.14 -14.40 10.46
CA HIS A 34 -3.58 -13.02 10.30
C HIS A 34 -2.63 -12.28 9.35
N ALA A 35 -3.11 -11.15 8.83
CA ALA A 35 -2.26 -10.27 8.04
C ALA A 35 -1.12 -9.68 8.87
N ASP A 36 -1.32 -9.57 10.17
CA ASP A 36 -0.42 -8.93 11.11
C ASP A 36 0.93 -9.62 11.20
N GLU A 37 0.96 -10.84 11.72
CA GLU A 37 2.18 -11.61 11.87
C GLU A 37 2.78 -12.03 10.52
N ALA A 38 1.93 -12.24 9.51
CA ALA A 38 2.37 -12.51 8.14
C ALA A 38 3.20 -11.36 7.55
N LEU A 39 2.75 -10.10 7.70
CA LEU A 39 3.48 -8.93 7.22
C LEU A 39 4.69 -8.62 8.11
N ALA A 40 4.56 -8.73 9.43
CA ALA A 40 5.66 -8.51 10.38
C ALA A 40 6.87 -9.40 10.06
N VAL A 41 6.64 -10.70 9.83
CA VAL A 41 7.69 -11.65 9.43
C VAL A 41 8.32 -11.27 8.10
N HIS A 42 7.52 -10.83 7.13
CA HIS A 42 8.03 -10.43 5.81
C HIS A 42 8.91 -9.18 5.90
N MET A 43 8.44 -8.12 6.57
CA MET A 43 9.18 -6.88 6.76
C MET A 43 10.54 -7.10 7.43
N LEU A 44 10.59 -7.92 8.49
CA LEU A 44 11.86 -8.29 9.11
C LEU A 44 12.80 -8.91 8.07
N ARG A 45 12.35 -9.91 7.32
CA ARG A 45 13.15 -10.61 6.30
C ARG A 45 13.60 -9.76 5.12
N MET A 46 13.04 -8.56 4.92
CA MET A 46 13.56 -7.59 3.95
C MET A 46 14.93 -7.02 4.36
N LEU A 47 15.26 -7.04 5.66
CA LEU A 47 16.53 -6.54 6.19
C LEU A 47 17.65 -7.57 6.03
N PRO A 48 18.89 -7.15 5.71
CA PRO A 48 20.02 -8.07 5.50
C PRO A 48 20.29 -8.98 6.71
N ALA A 49 20.16 -8.45 7.93
CA ALA A 49 20.36 -9.22 9.16
C ALA A 49 19.36 -10.38 9.29
N TYR A 50 18.14 -10.20 8.80
CA TYR A 50 17.04 -11.13 8.97
C TYR A 50 16.72 -11.95 7.71
N ARG A 51 17.37 -11.69 6.58
CA ARG A 51 17.04 -12.30 5.27
C ARG A 51 16.91 -13.82 5.31
N GLU A 52 17.84 -14.48 6.02
CA GLU A 52 17.89 -15.94 6.16
C GLU A 52 17.32 -16.43 7.51
N SER A 53 16.51 -15.61 8.19
CA SER A 53 15.94 -15.94 9.50
C SER A 53 15.00 -17.13 9.41
N GLY A 54 15.25 -18.12 10.26
CA GLY A 54 14.28 -19.18 10.54
C GLY A 54 13.02 -18.62 11.20
N LEU A 55 11.93 -19.39 11.14
CA LEU A 55 10.67 -19.07 11.78
C LEU A 55 10.25 -20.21 12.70
N VAL A 56 9.86 -19.88 13.93
CA VAL A 56 9.21 -20.78 14.90
C VAL A 56 7.79 -20.31 15.10
N ARG A 57 6.81 -21.16 14.80
CA ARG A 57 5.39 -20.88 15.01
C ARG A 57 4.89 -21.69 16.20
N THR A 58 4.64 -21.02 17.34
CA THR A 58 4.24 -21.66 18.60
C THR A 58 3.65 -20.65 19.58
N ARG A 59 2.92 -21.13 20.58
CA ARG A 59 2.52 -20.36 21.77
C ARG A 59 3.26 -20.80 23.04
N ASP A 60 4.20 -21.72 22.94
CA ASP A 60 5.01 -22.18 24.06
C ASP A 60 6.02 -21.08 24.46
N PRO A 61 5.91 -20.48 25.66
CA PRO A 61 6.83 -19.44 26.11
C PRO A 61 8.29 -19.90 26.17
N ALA A 62 8.56 -21.18 26.43
CA ALA A 62 9.92 -21.71 26.50
C ALA A 62 10.59 -21.70 25.11
N LEU A 63 9.86 -22.08 24.07
CA LEU A 63 10.35 -22.02 22.68
C LEU A 63 10.46 -20.57 22.19
N LEU A 64 9.46 -19.73 22.49
CA LEU A 64 9.51 -18.29 22.16
C LEU A 64 10.71 -17.59 22.82
N GLY A 65 11.07 -18.00 24.04
CA GLY A 65 12.26 -17.54 24.75
C GLY A 65 13.58 -17.80 24.02
N THR A 66 13.62 -18.78 23.12
CA THR A 66 14.81 -19.08 22.28
C THR A 66 14.89 -18.20 21.03
N CYS A 67 13.80 -17.50 20.68
CA CYS A 67 13.75 -16.62 19.52
C CYS A 67 14.37 -15.26 19.84
N HIS A 68 15.15 -14.74 18.89
CA HIS A 68 15.70 -13.39 18.99
C HIS A 68 14.58 -12.36 18.96
N THR A 69 13.72 -12.44 17.94
CA THR A 69 12.59 -11.53 17.74
C THR A 69 11.28 -12.31 17.83
N VAL A 70 10.31 -11.79 18.55
CA VAL A 70 8.97 -12.39 18.64
C VAL A 70 7.93 -11.36 18.25
N VAL A 71 7.00 -11.77 17.38
CA VAL A 71 5.91 -10.93 16.85
C VAL A 71 4.57 -11.62 17.09
N ASP A 72 3.56 -10.83 17.46
CA ASP A 72 2.16 -11.25 17.58
C ASP A 72 1.88 -12.38 18.59
N VAL A 73 2.79 -12.58 19.53
CA VAL A 73 2.63 -13.57 20.59
C VAL A 73 3.54 -13.25 21.78
N GLY A 74 3.11 -13.64 22.98
CA GLY A 74 3.90 -13.56 24.21
C GLY A 74 3.37 -12.57 25.24
N GLY A 75 2.43 -11.70 24.87
CA GLY A 75 1.77 -10.72 25.74
C GLY A 75 2.68 -9.57 26.19
N GLU A 76 3.71 -9.23 25.41
CA GLU A 76 4.74 -8.26 25.77
C GLU A 76 5.16 -7.40 24.57
N TYR A 77 5.15 -6.07 24.75
CA TYR A 77 5.86 -5.13 23.89
C TYR A 77 7.09 -4.59 24.60
N ASP A 78 8.27 -4.96 24.10
CA ASP A 78 9.56 -4.45 24.53
C ASP A 78 10.50 -4.41 23.31
N ALA A 79 10.68 -3.22 22.75
CA ALA A 79 11.53 -3.00 21.57
C ALA A 79 13.01 -3.34 21.84
N ALA A 80 13.51 -3.11 23.06
CA ALA A 80 14.90 -3.42 23.42
C ALA A 80 15.15 -4.93 23.47
N ARG A 81 14.12 -5.71 23.80
CA ARG A 81 14.14 -7.19 23.79
C ARG A 81 13.55 -7.80 22.52
N HIS A 82 13.22 -6.99 21.52
CA HIS A 82 12.61 -7.44 20.26
C HIS A 82 11.34 -8.27 20.48
N ARG A 83 10.46 -7.79 21.35
CA ARG A 83 9.12 -8.35 21.59
C ARG A 83 8.10 -7.36 21.06
N TYR A 84 7.34 -7.76 20.06
CA TYR A 84 6.40 -6.92 19.32
C TYR A 84 5.02 -7.58 19.34
N ASP A 85 4.39 -7.58 20.50
CA ASP A 85 3.01 -8.03 20.69
C ASP A 85 2.15 -6.87 21.23
N HIS A 86 0.88 -6.85 20.83
CA HIS A 86 -0.09 -5.80 21.16
C HIS A 86 -1.29 -6.32 21.99
N HIS A 87 -1.39 -7.64 22.22
CA HIS A 87 -2.52 -8.28 22.89
C HIS A 87 -2.69 -7.96 24.39
N GLN A 88 -1.69 -7.35 25.02
CA GLN A 88 -1.67 -7.05 26.44
C GLN A 88 -2.71 -6.00 26.83
N ARG A 89 -3.38 -6.24 27.96
CA ARG A 89 -4.36 -5.31 28.50
C ARG A 89 -3.70 -3.95 28.74
N GLY A 90 -4.32 -2.91 28.19
CA GLY A 90 -3.85 -1.53 28.34
C GLY A 90 -2.83 -1.10 27.29
N PHE A 91 -2.50 -1.94 26.30
CA PHE A 91 -1.70 -1.50 25.16
C PHE A 91 -2.38 -0.35 24.41
N ASP A 92 -1.63 0.73 24.22
CA ASP A 92 -2.08 1.99 23.63
C ASP A 92 -1.01 2.67 22.76
N THR A 93 0.06 1.95 22.39
CA THR A 93 1.10 2.50 21.51
C THR A 93 0.51 2.79 20.14
N THR A 94 0.77 3.99 19.62
CA THR A 94 0.37 4.42 18.27
C THR A 94 1.58 4.87 17.46
N PHE A 95 1.41 4.95 16.14
CA PHE A 95 2.40 5.59 15.28
C PHE A 95 2.41 7.12 15.52
N PRO A 96 3.57 7.80 15.46
CA PRO A 96 3.64 9.25 15.65
C PRO A 96 2.63 10.02 14.77
N GLY A 97 1.84 10.89 15.40
CA GLY A 97 0.84 11.71 14.70
C GLY A 97 -0.43 10.95 14.28
N ARG A 98 -0.59 9.68 14.69
CA ARG A 98 -1.75 8.84 14.35
C ARG A 98 -2.44 8.31 15.62
N PRO A 99 -3.78 8.24 15.65
CA PRO A 99 -4.53 7.74 16.80
C PRO A 99 -4.71 6.22 16.79
N THR A 100 -4.40 5.55 15.67
CA THR A 100 -4.59 4.11 15.47
C THR A 100 -3.59 3.34 16.33
N LYS A 101 -4.10 2.40 17.15
CA LYS A 101 -3.24 1.48 17.91
C LYS A 101 -2.49 0.57 16.95
N LEU A 102 -1.21 0.36 17.22
CA LEU A 102 -0.38 -0.53 16.41
C LEU A 102 -0.77 -1.99 16.62
N SER A 103 -0.71 -2.80 15.57
CA SER A 103 -0.58 -4.25 15.67
C SER A 103 0.90 -4.64 15.64
N SER A 104 1.23 -5.92 15.59
CA SER A 104 2.62 -6.39 15.57
C SER A 104 3.38 -5.95 14.31
N ALA A 105 2.72 -5.93 13.14
CA ALA A 105 3.23 -5.35 11.91
C ALA A 105 3.46 -3.84 12.06
N GLY A 106 2.52 -3.11 12.65
CA GLY A 106 2.69 -1.68 12.96
C GLY A 106 3.89 -1.42 13.87
N LEU A 107 4.09 -2.25 14.90
CA LEU A 107 5.25 -2.20 15.79
C LEU A 107 6.56 -2.50 15.04
N VAL A 108 6.59 -3.55 14.22
CA VAL A 108 7.76 -3.86 13.38
C VAL A 108 8.04 -2.71 12.42
N PHE A 109 7.02 -2.13 11.80
CA PHE A 109 7.20 -1.00 10.88
C PHE A 109 7.66 0.27 11.61
N LEU A 110 7.19 0.52 12.83
CA LEU A 110 7.65 1.63 13.66
C LEU A 110 9.17 1.57 13.90
N HIS A 111 9.71 0.39 14.21
CA HIS A 111 11.13 0.20 14.58
C HIS A 111 12.05 -0.11 13.40
N PHE A 112 11.55 -0.77 12.35
CA PHE A 112 12.37 -1.26 11.23
C PHE A 112 12.01 -0.64 9.88
N GLY A 113 10.89 0.07 9.78
CA GLY A 113 10.40 0.64 8.51
C GLY A 113 11.39 1.61 7.87
N ARG A 114 12.07 2.44 8.67
CA ARG A 114 13.11 3.35 8.17
C ARG A 114 14.29 2.62 7.57
N ALA A 115 14.79 1.57 8.22
CA ALA A 115 15.88 0.76 7.69
C ALA A 115 15.52 0.09 6.35
N ILE A 116 14.28 -0.39 6.22
CA ILE A 116 13.76 -0.95 4.96
C ILE A 116 13.77 0.10 3.85
N LEU A 117 13.22 1.29 4.14
CA LEU A 117 13.13 2.39 3.17
C LEU A 117 14.49 2.99 2.81
N ALA A 118 15.38 3.13 3.79
CA ALA A 118 16.75 3.61 3.62
C ALA A 118 17.56 2.70 2.68
N GLN A 119 17.47 1.38 2.87
CA GLN A 119 18.06 0.41 1.94
C GLN A 119 17.50 0.59 0.53
N ARG A 120 16.17 0.78 0.41
CA ARG A 120 15.53 0.90 -0.90
C ARG A 120 15.92 2.18 -1.63
N LEU A 121 16.00 3.30 -0.91
CA LEU A 121 16.39 4.60 -1.45
C LEU A 121 17.91 4.76 -1.63
N ALA A 122 18.71 3.87 -1.05
CA ALA A 122 20.16 4.03 -0.91
C ALA A 122 20.53 5.36 -0.22
N GLN A 123 19.81 5.68 0.86
CA GLN A 123 19.98 6.89 1.67
C GLN A 123 20.12 6.54 3.16
N PRO A 124 20.63 7.46 4.02
CA PRO A 124 20.61 7.30 5.48
C PRO A 124 19.19 7.19 6.06
N GLU A 125 19.01 6.46 7.17
CA GLU A 125 17.71 6.28 7.84
C GLU A 125 17.07 7.58 8.37
N ASP A 126 17.90 8.58 8.65
CA ASP A 126 17.49 9.91 9.12
C ASP A 126 17.28 10.90 7.96
N SER A 127 17.33 10.46 6.70
CA SER A 127 17.09 11.36 5.56
C SER A 127 15.64 11.87 5.55
N PRO A 128 15.39 13.12 5.10
CA PRO A 128 14.05 13.66 4.97
C PRO A 128 13.13 12.84 4.05
N ASP A 129 13.69 12.21 3.00
CA ASP A 129 12.91 11.39 2.08
C ASP A 129 12.55 10.03 2.72
N VAL A 130 13.43 9.44 3.53
CA VAL A 130 13.10 8.23 4.31
C VAL A 130 12.01 8.55 5.33
N GLN A 131 12.10 9.67 6.04
CA GLN A 131 11.04 10.13 6.95
C GLN A 131 9.70 10.28 6.22
N LEU A 132 9.69 10.99 5.10
CA LEU A 132 8.49 11.23 4.31
C LEU A 132 7.84 9.92 3.84
N LEU A 133 8.65 8.97 3.36
CA LEU A 133 8.14 7.66 2.96
C LEU A 133 7.69 6.80 4.14
N HIS A 134 8.33 6.91 5.30
CA HIS A 134 7.92 6.19 6.52
C HIS A 134 6.50 6.61 6.94
N ASP A 135 6.25 7.92 6.99
CA ASP A 135 4.93 8.45 7.33
C ASP A 135 3.89 8.13 6.26
N LYS A 136 4.25 8.26 4.97
CA LYS A 136 3.33 8.00 3.86
C LYS A 136 2.94 6.53 3.78
N LEU A 137 3.90 5.61 3.88
CA LEU A 137 3.66 4.18 3.80
C LEU A 137 2.90 3.66 5.03
N TYR A 138 3.14 4.23 6.21
CA TYR A 138 2.28 3.95 7.36
C TYR A 138 0.83 4.31 7.03
N GLN A 139 0.59 5.55 6.60
CA GLN A 139 -0.76 6.05 6.30
C GLN A 139 -1.45 5.29 5.17
N SER A 140 -0.77 5.00 4.06
CA SER A 140 -1.39 4.42 2.86
C SER A 140 -1.56 2.90 2.94
N PHE A 141 -0.82 2.22 3.82
CA PHE A 141 -0.75 0.77 3.85
C PHE A 141 -0.89 0.18 5.27
N VAL A 142 0.04 0.48 6.16
CA VAL A 142 0.17 -0.22 7.46
C VAL A 142 -0.97 0.13 8.43
N GLU A 143 -1.40 1.40 8.47
CA GLU A 143 -2.46 1.88 9.36
C GLU A 143 -3.79 1.12 9.17
N ALA A 144 -4.13 0.75 7.93
CA ALA A 144 -5.34 0.00 7.63
C ALA A 144 -5.28 -1.44 8.18
N LEU A 145 -4.08 -2.03 8.21
CA LEU A 145 -3.85 -3.35 8.80
C LEU A 145 -3.91 -3.27 10.33
N ASP A 146 -3.22 -2.29 10.93
CA ASP A 146 -3.27 -2.01 12.37
C ASP A 146 -4.72 -1.83 12.85
N ALA A 147 -5.51 -1.02 12.13
CA ALA A 147 -6.91 -0.78 12.43
C ALA A 147 -7.74 -2.06 12.33
N HIS A 148 -7.57 -2.84 11.26
CA HIS A 148 -8.28 -4.10 11.08
C HIS A 148 -8.02 -5.08 12.22
N ASP A 149 -6.75 -5.24 12.59
CA ASP A 149 -6.31 -6.20 13.60
C ASP A 149 -6.76 -5.80 15.02
N ASN A 150 -6.76 -4.49 15.31
CA ASN A 150 -7.30 -3.94 16.56
C ASN A 150 -8.84 -3.77 16.57
N GLY A 151 -9.54 -4.20 15.51
CA GLY A 151 -11.01 -4.10 15.43
C GLY A 151 -11.55 -2.65 15.33
N ILE A 152 -10.75 -1.74 14.79
CA ILE A 152 -11.08 -0.32 14.62
C ILE A 152 -11.83 -0.13 13.29
N SER A 153 -13.04 0.41 13.37
CA SER A 153 -13.86 0.73 12.19
C SER A 153 -13.45 2.08 11.58
N VAL A 154 -13.49 2.19 10.26
CA VAL A 154 -13.19 3.44 9.52
C VAL A 154 -14.07 4.61 9.97
N TYR A 155 -15.34 4.33 10.28
CA TYR A 155 -16.28 5.28 10.85
C TYR A 155 -16.85 4.72 12.15
N ASP A 156 -17.24 5.60 13.09
CA ASP A 156 -17.93 5.17 14.31
C ASP A 156 -19.23 4.43 13.97
N PRO A 157 -19.34 3.12 14.29
CA PRO A 157 -20.53 2.34 13.98
C PRO A 157 -21.81 2.91 14.60
N LYS A 158 -21.71 3.56 15.77
CA LYS A 158 -22.87 4.18 16.42
C LYS A 158 -23.32 5.42 15.67
N ALA A 159 -22.38 6.23 15.20
CA ALA A 159 -22.68 7.42 14.40
C ALA A 159 -23.31 7.05 13.05
N VAL A 160 -22.77 6.03 12.37
CA VAL A 160 -23.33 5.51 11.10
C VAL A 160 -24.75 4.99 11.31
N ALA A 161 -24.98 4.19 12.35
CA ALA A 161 -26.31 3.68 12.68
C ALA A 161 -27.30 4.80 13.04
N ALA A 162 -26.88 5.78 13.84
CA ALA A 162 -27.71 6.92 14.21
C ALA A 162 -28.10 7.79 13.00
N ALA A 163 -27.23 7.86 11.98
CA ALA A 163 -27.50 8.55 10.73
C ALA A 163 -28.37 7.75 9.75
N GLY A 164 -28.68 6.48 10.05
CA GLY A 164 -29.45 5.60 9.15
C GLY A 164 -28.74 5.33 7.82
N ILE A 165 -27.41 5.28 7.82
CA ILE A 165 -26.60 5.07 6.62
C ILE A 165 -26.22 3.60 6.50
N ASP A 166 -26.60 2.98 5.39
CA ASP A 166 -26.24 1.61 5.07
C ASP A 166 -25.07 1.53 4.07
N LYS A 167 -24.28 0.46 4.20
CA LYS A 167 -23.24 0.12 3.23
C LYS A 167 -23.88 -0.27 1.90
N ARG A 168 -23.52 0.42 0.82
CA ARG A 168 -24.13 0.21 -0.52
C ARG A 168 -23.71 -1.09 -1.21
N PHE A 169 -22.52 -1.61 -0.90
CA PHE A 169 -21.97 -2.83 -1.51
C PHE A 169 -20.94 -3.47 -0.57
N SER A 170 -20.67 -4.77 -0.72
CA SER A 170 -19.63 -5.46 0.05
C SER A 170 -18.25 -5.28 -0.59
N GLU A 171 -17.22 -5.10 0.24
CA GLU A 171 -15.82 -4.97 -0.20
C GLU A 171 -14.87 -5.94 0.54
N GLY A 172 -15.43 -6.85 1.36
CA GLY A 172 -14.64 -7.77 2.18
C GLY A 172 -13.88 -8.84 1.38
N GLY A 173 -14.15 -8.95 0.07
CA GLY A 173 -13.52 -9.92 -0.80
C GLY A 173 -12.06 -9.61 -1.13
N PHE A 174 -11.53 -8.41 -0.88
CA PHE A 174 -10.15 -8.07 -1.24
C PHE A 174 -9.53 -7.01 -0.30
N THR A 175 -9.58 -7.27 1.00
CA THR A 175 -8.82 -6.51 2.01
C THR A 175 -7.46 -7.17 2.27
N LEU A 176 -6.51 -6.47 2.91
CA LEU A 176 -5.23 -7.05 3.34
C LEU A 176 -5.43 -8.31 4.21
N GLY A 177 -6.36 -8.24 5.17
CA GLY A 177 -6.80 -9.38 5.98
C GLY A 177 -7.35 -10.53 5.12
N ALA A 178 -8.18 -10.24 4.12
CA ALA A 178 -8.76 -11.28 3.25
C ALA A 178 -7.72 -11.95 2.33
N VAL A 179 -6.68 -11.22 1.90
CA VAL A 179 -5.59 -11.79 1.07
C VAL A 179 -4.83 -12.87 1.83
N VAL A 180 -4.55 -12.66 3.11
CA VAL A 180 -3.93 -13.67 3.98
C VAL A 180 -4.95 -14.72 4.44
N GLY A 181 -6.14 -14.30 4.83
CA GLY A 181 -7.20 -15.16 5.34
C GLY A 181 -7.53 -16.33 4.41
N ARG A 182 -7.52 -16.10 3.08
CA ARG A 182 -7.76 -17.15 2.06
C ARG A 182 -6.68 -18.23 1.97
N LEU A 183 -5.53 -18.03 2.59
CA LEU A 183 -4.43 -19.00 2.62
C LEU A 183 -4.47 -19.88 3.86
N ASN A 184 -5.37 -19.60 4.81
CA ASN A 184 -5.69 -20.54 5.87
C ASN A 184 -6.24 -21.85 5.30
N PRO A 185 -6.03 -22.99 5.97
CA PRO A 185 -6.72 -24.23 5.64
C PRO A 185 -8.24 -24.08 5.70
N ASN A 186 -8.93 -24.71 4.75
CA ASN A 186 -10.37 -24.86 4.88
C ASN A 186 -10.68 -25.79 6.06
N TRP A 187 -11.83 -25.60 6.69
CA TRP A 187 -12.27 -26.45 7.80
C TRP A 187 -12.37 -27.93 7.44
N ASN A 188 -12.52 -28.25 6.14
CA ASN A 188 -12.65 -29.59 5.60
C ASN A 188 -11.44 -30.05 4.77
N ASP A 189 -10.32 -29.32 4.80
CA ASP A 189 -9.08 -29.82 4.21
C ASP A 189 -8.60 -31.07 5.00
N PRO A 190 -8.13 -32.13 4.33
CA PRO A 190 -7.55 -33.27 5.02
C PRO A 190 -6.31 -32.84 5.80
N ARG A 191 -6.22 -33.26 7.07
CA ARG A 191 -5.10 -32.97 7.96
C ARG A 191 -4.29 -34.25 8.21
N PRO A 192 -2.95 -34.22 8.13
CA PRO A 192 -2.11 -35.34 8.54
C PRO A 192 -2.42 -35.78 9.99
N GLU A 193 -2.38 -37.08 10.25
CA GLU A 193 -2.55 -37.62 11.61
C GLU A 193 -1.35 -37.31 12.49
N ASP A 194 -0.14 -37.31 11.92
CA ASP A 194 1.07 -36.90 12.62
C ASP A 194 1.05 -35.38 12.90
N PRO A 195 1.08 -34.95 14.18
CA PRO A 195 1.10 -33.54 14.54
C PRO A 195 2.28 -32.76 13.96
N GLU A 196 3.45 -33.39 13.80
CA GLU A 196 4.63 -32.73 13.24
C GLU A 196 4.45 -32.44 11.74
N GLU A 197 3.95 -33.42 10.98
CA GLU A 197 3.61 -33.23 9.57
C GLU A 197 2.48 -32.21 9.38
N ALA A 198 1.48 -32.22 10.26
CA ALA A 198 0.39 -31.25 10.21
C ALA A 198 0.88 -29.82 10.48
N GLN A 199 1.74 -29.61 11.48
CA GLN A 199 2.32 -28.29 11.77
C GLN A 199 3.22 -27.84 10.60
N LYS A 200 4.02 -28.74 10.04
CA LYS A 200 4.86 -28.42 8.87
C LYS A 200 4.02 -27.95 7.68
N LEU A 201 2.92 -28.64 7.37
CA LEU A 201 2.01 -28.25 6.30
C LEU A 201 1.37 -26.87 6.55
N GLU A 202 0.99 -26.60 7.80
CA GLU A 202 0.46 -25.29 8.22
C GLU A 202 1.51 -24.19 8.06
N ASP A 203 2.76 -24.44 8.47
CA ASP A 203 3.86 -23.49 8.38
C ASP A 203 4.25 -23.19 6.92
N ASP A 204 4.28 -24.20 6.05
CA ASP A 204 4.53 -24.02 4.62
C ASP A 204 3.44 -23.12 3.97
N ARG A 205 2.18 -23.25 4.41
CA ARG A 205 1.09 -22.36 3.97
C ARG A 205 1.23 -20.96 4.54
N PHE A 206 1.61 -20.82 5.81
CA PHE A 206 1.86 -19.51 6.42
C PHE A 206 2.99 -18.75 5.71
N LEU A 207 4.08 -19.42 5.33
CA LEU A 207 5.16 -18.81 4.54
C LEU A 207 4.66 -18.30 3.19
N THR A 208 3.69 -19.00 2.58
CA THR A 208 3.02 -18.52 1.37
C THR A 208 2.18 -17.29 1.64
N ALA A 209 1.48 -17.22 2.78
CA ALA A 209 0.72 -16.06 3.20
C ALA A 209 1.58 -14.82 3.50
N SER A 210 2.67 -15.00 4.26
CA SER A 210 3.66 -13.96 4.55
C SER A 210 4.25 -13.37 3.27
N ARG A 211 4.69 -14.23 2.34
CA ARG A 211 5.15 -13.77 1.02
C ARG A 211 4.07 -13.03 0.25
N ARG A 212 2.82 -13.51 0.26
CA ARG A 212 1.73 -12.93 -0.52
C ARG A 212 1.40 -11.50 -0.10
N ILE A 213 1.27 -11.24 1.20
CA ILE A 213 1.06 -9.87 1.69
C ILE A 213 2.32 -9.02 1.54
N GLY A 214 3.49 -9.64 1.71
CA GLY A 214 4.80 -9.02 1.49
C GLY A 214 5.01 -8.48 0.07
N GLU A 215 4.57 -9.22 -0.96
CA GLU A 215 4.61 -8.77 -2.36
C GLU A 215 3.80 -7.47 -2.57
N GLU A 216 2.67 -7.31 -1.88
CA GLU A 216 1.86 -6.08 -1.97
C GLU A 216 2.55 -4.91 -1.24
N PHE A 217 3.18 -5.17 -0.09
CA PHE A 217 3.97 -4.18 0.64
C PHE A 217 5.19 -3.72 -0.17
N GLU A 218 5.94 -4.65 -0.76
CA GLU A 218 7.09 -4.34 -1.62
C GLU A 218 6.69 -3.50 -2.84
N ARG A 219 5.55 -3.80 -3.47
CA ARG A 219 5.04 -3.00 -4.58
C ARG A 219 4.72 -1.57 -4.17
N GLU A 220 4.13 -1.38 -2.99
CA GLU A 220 3.84 -0.04 -2.47
C GLU A 220 5.15 0.72 -2.14
N VAL A 221 6.11 0.07 -1.47
CA VAL A 221 7.45 0.62 -1.23
C VAL A 221 8.11 1.06 -2.54
N ASP A 222 8.09 0.20 -3.55
CA ASP A 222 8.70 0.45 -4.87
C ASP A 222 8.01 1.58 -5.62
N TYR A 223 6.67 1.61 -5.58
CA TYR A 223 5.88 2.69 -6.17
C TYR A 223 6.17 4.03 -5.49
N LEU A 224 6.16 4.06 -4.16
CA LEU A 224 6.39 5.27 -3.40
C LEU A 224 7.79 5.83 -3.63
N ALA A 225 8.82 4.97 -3.59
CA ALA A 225 10.20 5.36 -3.81
C ALA A 225 10.51 5.72 -5.27
N GLY A 226 10.04 4.91 -6.23
CA GLY A 226 10.43 5.01 -7.63
C GLY A 226 9.55 5.93 -8.48
N ALA A 227 8.30 6.18 -8.08
CA ALA A 227 7.34 6.95 -8.87
C ALA A 227 6.72 8.12 -8.10
N TRP A 228 6.17 7.89 -6.90
CA TRP A 228 5.48 8.92 -6.14
C TRP A 228 6.44 10.00 -5.64
N LEU A 229 7.55 9.64 -5.01
CA LEU A 229 8.51 10.61 -4.44
C LEU A 229 9.15 11.49 -5.53
N PRO A 230 9.67 10.96 -6.66
CA PRO A 230 10.20 11.79 -7.74
C PRO A 230 9.16 12.72 -8.38
N ALA A 231 7.88 12.31 -8.40
CA ALA A 231 6.80 13.14 -8.95
C ALA A 231 6.64 14.46 -8.20
N ARG A 232 7.01 14.54 -6.91
CA ARG A 232 6.93 15.76 -6.09
C ARG A 232 7.56 16.97 -6.78
N THR A 233 8.73 16.80 -7.37
CA THR A 233 9.46 17.89 -8.05
C THR A 233 8.75 18.34 -9.33
N ILE A 234 8.17 17.40 -10.08
CA ILE A 234 7.43 17.70 -11.31
C ILE A 234 6.13 18.44 -10.98
N VAL A 235 5.40 17.99 -9.95
CA VAL A 235 4.17 18.63 -9.48
C VAL A 235 4.45 20.03 -8.95
N LYS A 236 5.51 20.21 -8.15
CA LYS A 236 5.93 21.53 -7.68
C LYS A 236 6.24 22.48 -8.83
N ALA A 237 7.01 22.03 -9.82
CA ALA A 237 7.36 22.85 -10.96
C ALA A 237 6.14 23.25 -11.80
N ALA A 238 5.21 22.32 -12.03
CA ALA A 238 3.94 22.60 -12.70
C ALA A 238 3.10 23.59 -11.88
N PHE A 239 3.05 23.41 -10.56
CA PHE A 239 2.28 24.27 -9.66
C PHE A 239 2.81 25.70 -9.66
N ASP A 240 4.13 25.90 -9.60
CA ASP A 240 4.73 27.23 -9.65
C ASP A 240 4.46 27.95 -10.98
N LYS A 241 4.39 27.20 -12.08
CA LYS A 241 4.16 27.75 -13.43
C LYS A 241 2.69 27.94 -13.79
N ARG A 242 1.75 27.39 -13.01
CA ARG A 242 0.33 27.29 -13.37
C ARG A 242 -0.33 28.60 -13.80
N THR A 243 0.13 29.72 -13.24
CA THR A 243 -0.37 31.07 -13.57
C THR A 243 -0.11 31.51 -15.02
N GLN A 244 0.78 30.82 -15.74
CA GLN A 244 1.01 31.05 -17.17
C GLN A 244 -0.14 30.54 -18.06
N TYR A 245 -0.95 29.60 -17.57
CA TYR A 245 -2.06 29.01 -18.32
C TYR A 245 -3.41 29.59 -17.93
N ASP A 246 -3.55 30.02 -16.67
CA ASP A 246 -4.70 30.71 -16.12
C ASP A 246 -4.21 31.69 -15.03
N PRO A 247 -4.47 33.01 -15.11
CA PRO A 247 -3.95 33.99 -14.14
C PRO A 247 -4.32 33.73 -12.68
N GLU A 248 -5.46 33.07 -12.42
CA GLU A 248 -5.90 32.65 -11.08
C GLU A 248 -5.25 31.34 -10.62
N GLY A 249 -4.47 30.69 -11.49
CA GLY A 249 -3.74 29.47 -11.20
C GLY A 249 -4.59 28.22 -11.05
N ARG A 250 -5.76 28.17 -11.71
CA ARG A 250 -6.73 27.06 -11.60
C ARG A 250 -6.43 25.89 -12.54
N ILE A 251 -5.48 26.04 -13.47
CA ILE A 251 -5.10 25.02 -14.44
C ILE A 251 -3.65 24.61 -14.21
N LEU A 252 -3.45 23.34 -13.86
CA LEU A 252 -2.13 22.71 -13.75
C LEU A 252 -1.82 21.95 -15.05
N VAL A 253 -0.60 22.07 -15.57
CA VAL A 253 -0.20 21.39 -16.82
C VAL A 253 1.06 20.57 -16.59
N PHE A 254 1.03 19.32 -17.03
CA PHE A 254 2.21 18.46 -17.11
C PHE A 254 2.66 18.31 -18.56
N ASP A 255 3.79 18.93 -18.87
CA ASP A 255 4.44 18.77 -20.16
C ASP A 255 5.07 17.37 -20.25
N GLY A 256 4.69 16.58 -21.26
CA GLY A 256 5.30 15.29 -21.58
C GLY A 256 4.57 14.05 -21.06
N GLN A 257 4.23 13.97 -19.77
CA GLN A 257 3.45 12.84 -19.22
C GLN A 257 2.74 13.18 -17.90
N SER A 258 1.68 12.43 -17.60
CA SER A 258 1.10 12.43 -16.25
C SER A 258 2.04 11.79 -15.23
N VAL A 259 1.96 12.27 -13.99
CA VAL A 259 2.66 11.73 -12.83
C VAL A 259 1.68 11.56 -11.67
N PRO A 260 1.98 10.78 -10.63
CA PRO A 260 1.20 10.79 -9.40
C PRO A 260 1.14 12.21 -8.81
N TRP A 261 0.03 12.92 -9.01
CA TRP A 261 -0.03 14.37 -8.75
C TRP A 261 -0.95 14.77 -7.59
N LYS A 262 -1.96 13.96 -7.26
CA LYS A 262 -3.05 14.35 -6.34
C LYS A 262 -2.53 14.72 -4.96
N ASP A 263 -1.84 13.80 -4.28
CA ASP A 263 -1.34 14.01 -2.92
C ASP A 263 -0.39 15.20 -2.84
N HIS A 264 0.52 15.32 -3.81
CA HIS A 264 1.47 16.44 -3.89
C HIS A 264 0.76 17.76 -4.13
N LEU A 265 -0.25 17.78 -5.00
CA LEU A 265 -1.05 18.98 -5.22
C LEU A 265 -1.78 19.41 -3.94
N TYR A 266 -2.43 18.47 -3.25
CA TYR A 266 -3.14 18.77 -2.01
C TYR A 266 -2.20 19.30 -0.92
N ALA A 267 -0.99 18.73 -0.82
CA ALA A 267 0.04 19.23 0.10
C ALA A 267 0.50 20.65 -0.26
N LEU A 268 0.63 20.99 -1.54
CA LEU A 268 1.02 22.34 -1.98
C LEU A 268 -0.07 23.40 -1.78
N GLU A 269 -1.33 22.99 -1.81
CA GLU A 269 -2.46 23.87 -1.59
C GLU A 269 -2.70 24.19 -0.11
N ASP A 270 -2.20 23.38 0.81
CA ASP A 270 -2.24 23.60 2.26
C ASP A 270 -3.64 24.04 2.75
N GLY A 271 -4.66 23.27 2.36
CA GLY A 271 -6.06 23.55 2.73
C GLY A 271 -6.71 24.72 1.97
N LYS A 272 -6.05 25.30 0.97
CA LYS A 272 -6.59 26.34 0.09
C LYS A 272 -6.71 25.83 -1.36
N PRO A 273 -7.78 25.07 -1.67
CA PRO A 273 -8.03 24.58 -3.02
C PRO A 273 -7.98 25.71 -4.05
N SER A 274 -7.14 25.56 -5.06
CA SER A 274 -6.93 26.56 -6.12
C SER A 274 -6.99 25.94 -7.51
N VAL A 275 -6.44 24.74 -7.69
CA VAL A 275 -6.44 24.05 -8.98
C VAL A 275 -7.75 23.29 -9.18
N LEU A 276 -8.36 23.47 -10.35
CA LEU A 276 -9.61 22.85 -10.76
C LEU A 276 -9.43 21.82 -11.88
N TYR A 277 -8.46 22.05 -12.76
CA TYR A 277 -8.19 21.18 -13.91
C TYR A 277 -6.70 20.85 -14.02
N VAL A 278 -6.39 19.62 -14.40
CA VAL A 278 -5.05 19.13 -14.69
C VAL A 278 -5.01 18.67 -16.15
N LEU A 279 -4.06 19.21 -16.91
CA LEU A 279 -3.84 18.88 -18.32
C LEU A 279 -2.57 18.07 -18.48
N TYR A 280 -2.64 16.98 -19.26
CA TYR A 280 -1.48 16.15 -19.56
C TYR A 280 -1.71 15.34 -20.84
N PRO A 281 -0.65 14.98 -21.58
CA PRO A 281 -0.78 14.08 -22.72
C PRO A 281 -1.06 12.65 -22.24
N GLU A 282 -1.84 11.89 -23.01
CA GLU A 282 -2.22 10.51 -22.75
C GLU A 282 -1.02 9.54 -22.76
N SER A 283 0.05 9.93 -23.43
CA SER A 283 1.30 9.17 -23.58
C SER A 283 2.45 10.11 -23.95
N THR A 284 3.68 9.61 -23.83
CA THR A 284 4.93 10.33 -24.18
C THR A 284 5.20 10.40 -25.69
N LYS A 285 4.32 9.83 -26.53
CA LYS A 285 4.51 9.84 -27.99
C LYS A 285 4.27 11.25 -28.56
N PRO A 286 4.95 11.61 -29.67
CA PRO A 286 4.55 12.76 -30.46
C PRO A 286 3.08 12.67 -30.86
N ASP A 287 2.40 13.82 -30.94
CA ASP A 287 0.98 13.94 -31.34
C ASP A 287 -0.02 13.16 -30.45
N SER A 288 0.39 12.89 -29.21
CA SER A 288 -0.46 12.27 -28.21
C SER A 288 -1.63 13.18 -27.85
N LYS A 289 -2.82 12.58 -27.73
CA LYS A 289 -4.04 13.26 -27.29
C LYS A 289 -3.85 13.78 -25.88
N TRP A 290 -4.56 14.86 -25.54
CA TRP A 290 -4.49 15.50 -24.24
C TRP A 290 -5.72 15.21 -23.40
N ARG A 291 -5.51 15.06 -22.10
CA ARG A 291 -6.54 14.89 -21.09
C ARG A 291 -6.81 16.20 -20.39
N VAL A 292 -8.07 16.42 -20.04
CA VAL A 292 -8.53 17.44 -19.11
C VAL A 292 -9.13 16.69 -17.93
N GLN A 293 -8.40 16.58 -16.83
CA GLN A 293 -8.86 15.89 -15.63
C GLN A 293 -9.28 16.90 -14.57
N CYS A 294 -10.48 16.74 -14.02
CA CYS A 294 -10.95 17.54 -12.91
C CYS A 294 -10.24 17.14 -11.62
N VAL A 295 -9.89 18.11 -10.78
CA VAL A 295 -9.35 17.85 -9.45
C VAL A 295 -10.50 17.46 -8.50
N PRO A 296 -10.42 16.30 -7.84
CA PRO A 296 -11.40 15.92 -6.81
C PRO A 296 -11.41 16.88 -5.62
N GLU A 297 -12.53 16.95 -4.91
CA GLU A 297 -12.63 17.77 -3.68
C GLU A 297 -11.64 17.33 -2.59
N SER A 298 -11.42 16.01 -2.50
CA SER A 298 -10.48 15.39 -1.58
C SER A 298 -9.86 14.13 -2.17
N GLU A 299 -8.84 13.59 -1.52
CA GLU A 299 -8.32 12.25 -1.81
C GLU A 299 -9.45 11.21 -1.75
N GLY A 300 -9.49 10.30 -2.73
CA GLY A 300 -10.54 9.27 -2.84
C GLY A 300 -11.93 9.74 -3.26
N SER A 301 -12.20 11.05 -3.34
CA SER A 301 -13.53 11.56 -3.73
C SER A 301 -13.85 11.33 -5.20
N PHE A 302 -15.08 10.92 -5.49
CA PHE A 302 -15.64 10.90 -6.84
C PHE A 302 -16.26 12.26 -7.25
N VAL A 303 -16.32 13.21 -6.32
CA VAL A 303 -16.82 14.57 -6.56
C VAL A 303 -15.66 15.45 -6.98
N SER A 304 -15.81 16.11 -8.12
CA SER A 304 -14.85 17.07 -8.65
C SER A 304 -15.10 18.46 -8.09
N ARG A 305 -14.05 19.23 -7.77
CA ARG A 305 -14.15 20.65 -7.36
C ARG A 305 -14.93 21.48 -8.37
N LYS A 306 -14.67 21.24 -9.67
CA LYS A 306 -15.47 21.74 -10.79
C LYS A 306 -15.51 20.69 -11.90
N PRO A 307 -16.59 19.90 -12.02
CA PRO A 307 -16.73 18.93 -13.10
C PRO A 307 -16.82 19.66 -14.46
N LEU A 308 -16.50 18.96 -15.55
CA LEU A 308 -16.71 19.47 -16.90
C LEU A 308 -18.20 19.78 -17.15
N PRO A 309 -18.53 20.76 -18.02
CA PRO A 309 -19.90 21.22 -18.27
C PRO A 309 -20.86 20.07 -18.55
N GLU A 310 -22.03 20.10 -17.90
CA GLU A 310 -23.07 19.09 -18.07
C GLU A 310 -23.43 18.83 -19.55
N PRO A 311 -23.58 19.86 -20.42
CA PRO A 311 -23.89 19.63 -21.83
C PRO A 311 -22.86 18.79 -22.57
N TRP A 312 -21.61 18.72 -22.11
CA TRP A 312 -20.54 17.97 -22.77
C TRP A 312 -20.54 16.49 -22.38
N ARG A 313 -21.11 16.14 -21.23
CA ARG A 313 -20.90 14.84 -20.58
C ARG A 313 -21.53 13.71 -21.39
N GLY A 314 -20.76 12.66 -21.63
CA GLY A 314 -21.20 11.49 -22.39
C GLY A 314 -21.02 11.64 -23.91
N TYR A 315 -20.73 12.85 -24.40
CA TYR A 315 -20.48 13.10 -25.82
C TYR A 315 -19.02 12.92 -26.22
N ARG A 316 -18.81 12.69 -27.51
CA ARG A 316 -17.52 12.33 -28.11
C ARG A 316 -17.35 12.94 -29.50
N ASP A 317 -16.08 13.03 -29.92
CA ASP A 317 -15.66 13.33 -31.28
C ASP A 317 -16.42 14.54 -31.90
N GLU A 318 -16.86 14.49 -33.16
CA GLU A 318 -17.43 15.64 -33.87
C GLU A 318 -18.73 16.19 -33.25
N GLU A 319 -19.49 15.33 -32.55
CA GLU A 319 -20.69 15.77 -31.83
C GLU A 319 -20.30 16.66 -30.64
N LEU A 320 -19.27 16.25 -29.90
CA LEU A 320 -18.72 17.07 -28.82
C LEU A 320 -18.05 18.34 -29.36
N ASP A 321 -17.42 18.30 -30.54
CA ASP A 321 -16.87 19.50 -31.18
C ASP A 321 -17.94 20.56 -31.38
N GLY A 322 -19.11 20.17 -31.88
CA GLY A 322 -20.26 21.05 -32.06
C GLY A 322 -20.79 21.61 -30.74
N ILE A 323 -20.99 20.73 -29.74
CA ILE A 323 -21.55 21.11 -28.43
C ILE A 323 -20.60 22.04 -27.66
N ALA A 324 -19.31 21.71 -27.62
CA ALA A 324 -18.31 22.52 -26.93
C ALA A 324 -17.87 23.74 -27.75
N SER A 325 -18.18 23.74 -29.06
CA SER A 325 -17.64 24.68 -30.04
C SER A 325 -16.11 24.71 -29.98
N ILE A 326 -15.48 23.55 -29.82
CA ILE A 326 -14.02 23.36 -29.74
C ILE A 326 -13.66 22.19 -30.66
N PRO A 327 -12.84 22.39 -31.69
CA PRO A 327 -12.49 21.30 -32.61
C PRO A 327 -11.58 20.26 -31.94
N GLY A 328 -11.68 19.02 -32.40
CA GLY A 328 -10.78 17.93 -32.03
C GLY A 328 -10.99 17.38 -30.63
N CYS A 329 -12.15 17.58 -30.02
CA CYS A 329 -12.54 16.87 -28.82
C CYS A 329 -12.56 15.36 -29.07
N VAL A 330 -12.27 14.59 -28.02
CA VAL A 330 -12.21 13.12 -28.08
C VAL A 330 -13.36 12.53 -27.28
N PHE A 331 -13.56 12.99 -26.04
CA PHE A 331 -14.69 12.64 -25.20
C PHE A 331 -14.78 13.52 -23.96
N VAL A 332 -15.94 13.48 -23.29
CA VAL A 332 -16.11 13.81 -21.87
C VAL A 332 -16.85 12.66 -21.18
N HIS A 333 -16.31 12.17 -20.05
CA HIS A 333 -16.96 11.10 -19.29
C HIS A 333 -18.37 11.52 -18.83
N ALA A 334 -19.32 10.59 -18.75
CA ALA A 334 -20.71 10.89 -18.37
C ALA A 334 -20.85 11.57 -16.99
N ALA A 335 -19.98 11.21 -16.04
CA ALA A 335 -19.90 11.88 -14.73
C ALA A 335 -19.12 13.21 -14.75
N GLY A 336 -18.49 13.59 -15.87
CA GLY A 336 -17.84 14.89 -16.05
C GLY A 336 -16.46 15.07 -15.40
N PHE A 337 -15.85 14.03 -14.81
CA PHE A 337 -14.57 14.16 -14.10
C PHE A 337 -13.33 14.17 -15.01
N ILE A 338 -13.48 13.78 -16.28
CA ILE A 338 -12.38 13.76 -17.24
C ILE A 338 -12.91 13.92 -18.67
N GLY A 339 -12.13 14.59 -19.50
CA GLY A 339 -12.32 14.66 -20.94
C GLY A 339 -10.98 14.65 -21.68
N GLY A 340 -11.02 14.88 -22.99
CA GLY A 340 -9.81 15.04 -23.77
C GLY A 340 -10.01 15.66 -25.13
N ASN A 341 -8.91 16.15 -25.68
CA ASN A 341 -8.80 16.75 -27.01
C ASN A 341 -7.59 16.17 -27.75
N LYS A 342 -7.57 16.24 -29.08
CA LYS A 342 -6.44 15.82 -29.92
C LYS A 342 -5.19 16.66 -29.66
N THR A 343 -5.34 17.90 -29.20
CA THR A 343 -4.24 18.85 -29.02
C THR A 343 -4.20 19.45 -27.62
N PHE A 344 -3.04 19.95 -27.21
CA PHE A 344 -2.89 20.73 -25.97
C PHE A 344 -3.80 21.96 -25.98
N GLU A 345 -3.80 22.73 -27.08
CA GLU A 345 -4.57 23.97 -27.16
C GLU A 345 -6.07 23.74 -27.07
N GLY A 346 -6.58 22.68 -27.72
CA GLY A 346 -7.98 22.32 -27.57
C GLY A 346 -8.32 21.83 -26.16
N ALA A 347 -7.43 21.09 -25.48
CA ALA A 347 -7.64 20.70 -24.08
C ALA A 347 -7.61 21.90 -23.13
N LYS A 348 -6.73 22.87 -23.39
CA LYS A 348 -6.69 24.14 -22.67
C LYS A 348 -7.95 24.96 -22.90
N GLU A 349 -8.44 25.04 -24.14
CA GLU A 349 -9.70 25.73 -24.46
C GLU A 349 -10.89 25.06 -23.76
N MET A 350 -10.94 23.72 -23.73
CA MET A 350 -11.94 22.97 -22.94
C MET A 350 -11.90 23.37 -21.47
N ALA A 351 -10.71 23.42 -20.84
CA ALA A 351 -10.59 23.82 -19.44
C ALA A 351 -11.02 25.28 -19.20
N LEU A 352 -10.63 26.21 -20.09
CA LEU A 352 -11.00 27.63 -19.97
C LEU A 352 -12.51 27.86 -20.16
N LYS A 353 -13.14 27.21 -21.14
CA LYS A 353 -14.60 27.27 -21.31
C LYS A 353 -15.32 26.62 -20.14
N ALA A 354 -14.78 25.52 -19.60
CA ALA A 354 -15.33 24.91 -18.41
C ALA A 354 -15.24 25.84 -17.19
N LEU A 355 -14.15 26.60 -17.01
CA LEU A 355 -14.01 27.59 -15.93
C LEU A 355 -15.12 28.67 -15.99
N ALA A 356 -15.48 29.11 -17.19
CA ALA A 356 -16.47 30.17 -17.42
C ALA A 356 -17.93 29.70 -17.38
N ALA A 357 -18.17 28.39 -17.38
CA ALA A 357 -19.50 27.77 -17.42
C ALA A 357 -20.16 27.59 -16.05
#